data_AF-L9L8G2-F1
#
_entry.id   AF-L9L8G2-F1
#
_cell.length_a   1.000
_cell.length_b   1.000
_cell.length_c   1.000
_cell.angle_alpha   90.00
_cell.angle_beta   90.00
_cell.angle_gamma   90.00
#
_symmetry.space_group_name_H-M   'P 1'
#
loop_
_entity.id
_entity.type
_entity.pdbx_description
1 polymer ?
#
loop_
_entity_poly.entity_id
_entity_poly.type
_entity_poly.pdbx_seq_one_letter_code
_entity_poly.pdbx_strand_id
1 'polypeptide(L)'
;MFVQKMLRKARRKLIYEIAKHHHKEYRQMYRTDIYTARMGRKVGNFYVPEEPKLAFVIRIRGINRVSPEVRKVLQLLCRHQIFNDTFVKLNKASINMLRIVKLYIAWEYLNLKSINELIYKHGYGKINKK
;
A
#
# COMPACT_ATOMS: atom_id res chain seq x y z
N MET A 1 17.19 32.48 14.12
CA MET A 1 17.85 31.25 13.60
C MET A 1 17.98 30.13 14.64
N PHE A 2 18.36 30.42 15.90
CA PHE A 2 18.54 29.41 16.96
C PHE A 2 17.26 28.64 17.34
N VAL A 3 16.15 29.35 17.54
CA VAL A 3 14.83 28.75 17.88
C VAL A 3 14.37 27.76 16.81
N GLN A 4 14.54 28.08 15.52
CA GLN A 4 14.20 27.16 14.42
C GLN A 4 15.06 25.88 14.43
N LYS A 5 16.35 25.97 14.80
CA LYS A 5 17.22 24.80 14.95
C LYS A 5 16.76 23.91 16.10
N MET A 6 16.38 24.49 17.24
CA MET A 6 15.82 23.76 18.38
C MET A 6 14.53 23.03 18.00
N LEU A 7 13.59 23.71 17.33
CA LEU A 7 12.33 23.10 16.87
C LEU A 7 12.56 21.94 15.90
N ARG A 8 13.50 22.09 14.95
CA ARG A 8 13.87 20.99 14.04
C ARG A 8 14.45 19.79 14.79
N LYS A 9 15.29 20.01 15.80
CA LYS A 9 15.87 18.94 16.63
C LYS A 9 14.79 18.22 17.44
N ALA A 10 13.88 18.95 18.07
CA ALA A 10 12.75 18.39 18.79
C ALA A 10 11.84 17.55 17.87
N ARG A 11 11.52 18.06 16.67
CA ARG A 11 10.74 17.32 15.66
C ARG A 11 11.42 16.02 15.22
N ARG A 12 12.73 16.04 14.98
CA ARG A 12 13.48 14.81 14.63
C ARG A 12 13.42 13.76 15.73
N LYS A 13 13.56 14.18 16.99
CA LYS A 13 13.43 13.27 18.15
C LYS A 13 12.03 12.66 18.20
N LEU A 14 10.99 13.47 18.01
CA LEU A 14 9.61 12.98 17.97
C LEU A 14 9.39 11.96 16.84
N ILE A 15 9.82 12.28 15.61
CA ILE A 15 9.70 11.37 14.45
C ILE A 15 10.40 10.04 14.72
N TYR A 16 11.57 10.07 15.36
CA TYR A 16 12.31 8.87 15.72
C TYR A 16 11.53 7.98 16.71
N GLU A 17 10.97 8.56 17.77
CA GLU A 17 10.16 7.79 18.73
C GLU A 17 8.91 7.18 18.08
N ILE A 18 8.25 7.92 17.18
CA ILE A 18 7.10 7.41 16.40
C ILE A 18 7.52 6.24 15.50
N ALA A 19 8.62 6.39 14.75
CA ALA A 19 9.12 5.33 13.89
C ALA A 19 9.50 4.07 14.68
N LYS A 20 10.12 4.24 15.85
CA LYS A 20 10.47 3.15 16.77
C LYS A 20 9.23 2.43 17.28
N HIS A 21 8.18 3.17 17.65
CA HIS A 21 6.90 2.60 18.08
C HIS A 21 6.28 1.73 16.99
N HIS A 22 6.11 2.26 15.77
CA HIS A 22 5.52 1.52 14.66
C HIS A 22 6.35 0.29 14.26
N HIS A 23 7.69 0.39 14.30
CA HIS A 23 8.53 -0.78 14.05
C HIS A 23 8.27 -1.91 15.05
N LYS A 24 8.12 -1.57 16.34
CA LYS A 24 7.77 -2.54 17.38
C LYS A 24 6.39 -3.14 17.14
N GLU A 25 5.41 -2.31 16.82
CA GLU A 25 4.04 -2.69 16.51
C GLU A 25 3.97 -3.73 15.37
N TYR A 26 4.56 -3.43 14.21
CA TYR A 26 4.56 -4.35 13.07
C TYR A 26 5.24 -5.69 13.39
N ARG A 27 6.34 -5.66 14.15
CA ARG A 27 7.04 -6.88 14.56
C ARG A 27 6.21 -7.72 15.51
N GLN A 28 5.45 -7.08 16.41
CA GLN A 28 4.57 -7.76 17.34
C GLN A 28 3.38 -8.39 16.60
N MET A 29 2.72 -7.65 15.69
CA MET A 29 1.63 -8.18 14.87
C MET A 29 2.04 -9.45 14.11
N TYR A 30 3.17 -9.39 13.38
CA TYR A 30 3.67 -10.54 12.62
C TYR A 30 3.95 -11.77 13.50
N ARG A 31 4.51 -11.56 14.69
CA ARG A 31 4.78 -12.64 15.65
C ARG A 31 3.50 -13.23 16.21
N THR A 32 2.52 -12.39 16.53
CA THR A 32 1.22 -12.82 17.03
C THR A 32 0.50 -13.66 15.98
N ASP A 33 0.47 -13.25 14.72
CA ASP A 33 -0.14 -14.04 13.64
C ASP A 33 0.47 -15.43 13.51
N ILE A 34 1.80 -15.52 13.53
CA ILE A 34 2.51 -16.82 13.49
C ILE A 34 2.17 -17.66 14.72
N TYR A 35 2.16 -17.04 15.89
CA TYR A 35 1.86 -17.72 17.14
C TYR A 35 0.45 -18.30 17.14
N THR A 36 -0.55 -17.50 16.78
CA THR A 36 -1.95 -17.93 16.68
C THR A 36 -2.12 -19.06 15.66
N ALA A 37 -1.46 -18.95 14.50
CA ALA A 37 -1.48 -20.02 13.50
C ALA A 37 -0.88 -21.34 14.03
N ARG A 38 0.19 -21.28 14.83
CA ARG A 38 0.80 -22.46 15.46
C ARG A 38 -0.08 -23.04 16.57
N MET A 39 -0.68 -22.19 17.40
CA MET A 39 -1.61 -22.62 18.44
C MET A 39 -2.83 -23.33 17.85
N GLY A 40 -3.42 -22.76 16.79
CA GLY A 40 -4.52 -23.40 16.07
C GLY A 40 -4.15 -24.81 15.64
N ARG A 41 -3.03 -24.96 14.92
CA ARG A 41 -2.52 -26.28 14.50
C ARG A 41 -2.29 -27.25 15.66
N LYS A 42 -1.76 -26.77 16.78
CA LYS A 42 -1.51 -27.60 17.98
C LYS A 42 -2.82 -28.12 18.59
N VAL A 43 -3.86 -27.30 18.62
CA VAL A 43 -5.18 -27.66 19.16
C VAL A 43 -6.02 -28.45 18.14
N GLY A 44 -5.60 -28.50 16.88
CA GLY A 44 -6.35 -29.11 15.78
C GLY A 44 -7.40 -28.18 15.16
N ASN A 45 -7.33 -26.87 15.45
CA ASN A 45 -8.21 -25.85 14.87
C ASN A 45 -7.50 -25.04 13.77
N PHE A 46 -8.27 -24.35 12.92
CA PHE A 46 -7.73 -23.55 11.82
C PHE A 46 -7.69 -22.06 12.17
N TYR A 47 -6.58 -21.41 11.86
CA TYR A 47 -6.46 -19.95 11.91
C TYR A 47 -6.60 -19.38 10.50
N VAL A 48 -7.52 -18.42 10.33
CA VAL A 48 -7.71 -17.69 9.07
C VAL A 48 -7.18 -16.26 9.28
N PRO A 49 -6.17 -15.82 8.50
CA PRO A 49 -5.64 -14.48 8.62
C PRO A 49 -6.64 -13.43 8.11
N GLU A 50 -6.48 -12.19 8.56
CA GLU A 50 -7.32 -11.08 8.10
C GLU A 50 -7.16 -10.84 6.59
N GLU A 51 -8.26 -10.50 5.91
CA GLU A 51 -8.21 -10.10 4.52
C GLU A 51 -7.39 -8.81 4.34
N PRO A 52 -6.54 -8.74 3.30
CA PRO A 52 -5.73 -7.57 3.03
C PRO A 52 -6.60 -6.36 2.69
N LYS A 53 -6.25 -5.20 3.25
CA LYS A 53 -7.01 -3.94 3.12
C LYS A 53 -6.48 -3.01 2.01
N LEU A 54 -5.30 -3.30 1.47
CA LEU A 54 -4.58 -2.47 0.51
C LEU A 54 -4.08 -3.31 -0.66
N ALA A 55 -4.35 -2.88 -1.88
CA ALA A 55 -3.75 -3.44 -3.09
C ALA A 55 -2.82 -2.43 -3.75
N PHE A 56 -1.81 -2.94 -4.42
CA PHE A 56 -0.94 -2.19 -5.32
C PHE A 56 -1.28 -2.54 -6.75
N VAL A 57 -1.45 -1.52 -7.57
CA VAL A 57 -2.07 -1.62 -8.89
C VAL A 57 -1.12 -0.99 -9.90
N ILE A 58 -0.61 -1.78 -10.84
CA ILE A 58 0.31 -1.34 -11.89
C ILE A 58 -0.36 -1.49 -13.25
N ARG A 59 -0.30 -0.46 -14.07
CA ARG A 59 -0.81 -0.51 -15.43
C ARG A 59 0.16 -1.22 -16.37
N ILE A 60 -0.29 -2.28 -17.05
CA ILE A 60 0.52 -3.03 -18.03
C ILE A 60 0.24 -2.58 -19.47
N ARG A 61 -1.03 -2.25 -19.80
CA ARG A 61 -1.45 -1.94 -21.17
C ARG A 61 -1.65 -0.45 -21.42
N GLY A 62 -1.42 -0.02 -22.66
CA GLY A 62 -1.65 1.36 -23.12
C GLY A 62 -3.13 1.79 -23.14
N ILE A 63 -3.39 2.97 -23.72
CA ILE A 63 -4.73 3.59 -23.80
C ILE A 63 -5.48 3.29 -25.09
N ASN A 64 -4.80 2.72 -26.09
CA ASN A 64 -5.36 2.48 -27.41
C ASN A 64 -6.23 1.21 -27.40
N ARG A 65 -7.36 1.26 -28.14
CA ARG A 65 -8.30 0.13 -28.30
C ARG A 65 -8.86 -0.41 -26.96
N VAL A 66 -9.12 0.50 -26.03
CA VAL A 66 -9.77 0.18 -24.75
C VAL A 66 -11.21 0.63 -24.80
N SER A 67 -12.14 -0.20 -24.30
CA SER A 67 -13.56 0.17 -24.22
C SER A 67 -13.75 1.40 -23.33
N PRO A 68 -14.78 2.25 -23.58
CA PRO A 68 -15.01 3.47 -22.81
C PRO A 68 -15.14 3.22 -21.29
N GLU A 69 -15.79 2.12 -20.90
CA GLU A 69 -15.97 1.72 -19.50
C GLU A 69 -14.63 1.41 -18.82
N VAL A 70 -13.84 0.52 -19.41
CA VAL A 70 -12.51 0.16 -18.88
C VAL A 70 -11.60 1.38 -18.84
N ARG A 71 -11.67 2.25 -19.86
CA ARG A 71 -10.90 3.50 -19.91
C ARG A 71 -11.25 4.41 -18.73
N LYS A 72 -12.53 4.53 -18.36
CA LYS A 72 -12.96 5.31 -17.20
C LYS A 72 -12.48 4.72 -15.89
N VAL A 73 -12.59 3.41 -15.71
CA VAL A 73 -12.09 2.75 -14.50
C VAL A 73 -10.56 2.88 -14.37
N LEU A 74 -9.83 2.72 -15.47
CA LEU A 74 -8.38 2.95 -15.51
C LEU A 74 -8.00 4.38 -15.17
N GLN A 75 -8.79 5.38 -15.57
CA GLN A 75 -8.57 6.79 -15.22
C GLN A 75 -8.80 7.09 -13.74
N LEU A 76 -9.74 6.38 -13.11
CA LEU A 76 -10.05 6.52 -11.68
C LEU A 76 -8.98 5.85 -10.81
N LEU A 77 -8.54 4.65 -11.21
CA LEU A 77 -7.55 3.89 -10.46
C LEU A 77 -6.13 4.41 -10.70
N CYS A 78 -5.76 4.61 -11.96
CA CYS A 78 -4.40 4.93 -12.37
C CYS A 78 -4.33 6.24 -13.18
N ARG A 79 -3.17 6.88 -13.18
CA ARG A 79 -2.88 7.96 -14.14
C ARG A 79 -2.62 7.36 -15.54
N HIS A 80 -2.88 8.11 -16.61
CA HIS A 80 -2.99 7.59 -17.99
C HIS A 80 -1.75 6.84 -18.57
N GLN A 81 -0.56 6.94 -17.99
CA GLN A 81 0.66 6.35 -18.56
C GLN A 81 0.83 4.86 -18.18
N ILE A 82 1.54 4.11 -19.04
CA ILE A 82 1.92 2.72 -18.80
C ILE A 82 2.95 2.67 -17.67
N PHE A 83 2.95 1.59 -16.88
CA PHE A 83 3.79 1.38 -15.70
C PHE A 83 3.56 2.35 -14.55
N ASN A 84 2.55 3.22 -14.64
CA ASN A 84 2.11 3.97 -13.48
C ASN A 84 1.44 3.03 -12.48
N ASP A 85 1.82 3.23 -11.24
CA ASP A 85 1.36 2.48 -10.09
C ASP A 85 0.55 3.34 -9.13
N THR A 86 -0.37 2.70 -8.41
CA THR A 86 -1.19 3.34 -7.39
C THR A 86 -1.52 2.38 -6.26
N PHE A 87 -1.62 2.92 -5.05
CA PHE A 87 -2.17 2.20 -3.90
C PHE A 87 -3.69 2.38 -3.85
N VAL A 88 -4.42 1.28 -3.77
CA VAL A 88 -5.89 1.26 -3.74
C VAL A 88 -6.36 0.59 -2.47
N LYS A 89 -7.17 1.32 -1.67
CA LYS A 89 -7.87 0.73 -0.53
C LYS A 89 -8.96 -0.22 -1.03
N LEU A 90 -8.96 -1.43 -0.49
CA LEU A 90 -9.87 -2.49 -0.91
C LEU A 90 -11.21 -2.34 -0.20
N ASN A 91 -12.23 -2.04 -1.00
CA ASN A 91 -13.63 -2.06 -0.65
C ASN A 91 -14.35 -2.93 -1.70
N LYS A 92 -15.62 -3.30 -1.45
CA LYS A 92 -16.43 -4.07 -2.41
C LYS A 92 -16.46 -3.44 -3.82
N ALA A 93 -16.58 -2.10 -3.88
CA ALA A 93 -16.54 -1.36 -5.13
C ALA A 93 -15.16 -1.39 -5.81
N SER A 94 -14.08 -1.19 -5.05
CA SER A 94 -12.70 -1.24 -5.58
C SER A 94 -12.37 -2.61 -6.17
N ILE A 95 -12.79 -3.69 -5.52
CA ILE A 95 -12.61 -5.05 -6.02
C ILE A 95 -13.36 -5.25 -7.33
N ASN A 96 -14.60 -4.74 -7.44
CA ASN A 96 -15.34 -4.82 -8.70
C ASN A 96 -14.66 -4.03 -9.82
N MET A 97 -14.16 -2.83 -9.53
CA MET A 97 -13.38 -2.04 -10.49
C MET A 97 -12.14 -2.80 -10.97
N LEU A 98 -11.38 -3.42 -10.05
CA LEU A 98 -10.21 -4.24 -10.39
C LEU A 98 -10.56 -5.46 -11.24
N ARG A 99 -11.75 -6.04 -11.06
CA ARG A 99 -12.25 -7.14 -11.90
C ARG A 99 -12.53 -6.69 -13.33
N ILE A 100 -13.14 -5.52 -13.52
CA ILE A 100 -13.43 -4.95 -14.86
C ILE A 100 -12.12 -4.73 -15.65
N VAL A 101 -11.08 -4.21 -14.98
CA VAL A 101 -9.81 -3.86 -15.63
C VAL A 101 -8.73 -4.94 -15.55
N LYS A 102 -9.10 -6.17 -15.15
CA LYS A 102 -8.15 -7.27 -14.87
C LYS A 102 -7.16 -7.55 -16.01
N LEU A 103 -7.57 -7.35 -17.27
CA LEU A 103 -6.72 -7.61 -18.44
C LEU A 103 -5.73 -6.47 -18.76
N TYR A 104 -5.82 -5.31 -18.10
CA TYR A 104 -5.02 -4.12 -18.40
C TYR A 104 -4.03 -3.75 -17.28
N ILE A 105 -4.18 -4.39 -16.12
CA ILE A 105 -3.49 -4.09 -14.88
C ILE A 105 -2.93 -5.38 -14.28
N ALA A 106 -1.75 -5.32 -13.67
CA ALA A 106 -1.33 -6.27 -12.65
C ALA A 106 -1.56 -5.65 -11.28
N TRP A 107 -2.19 -6.39 -10.38
CA TRP A 107 -2.37 -5.92 -9.01
C TRP A 107 -2.17 -7.06 -8.03
N GLU A 108 -1.62 -6.72 -6.87
CA GLU A 108 -1.29 -7.67 -5.81
C GLU A 108 -1.28 -6.95 -4.44
N TYR A 109 -1.21 -7.73 -3.37
CA TYR A 109 -0.99 -7.24 -2.02
C TYR A 109 0.51 -7.14 -1.75
N LEU A 110 0.99 -5.95 -1.37
CA LEU A 110 2.41 -5.76 -1.10
C LEU A 110 2.80 -6.02 0.34
N ASN A 111 4.04 -6.49 0.51
CA ASN A 111 4.71 -6.56 1.80
C ASN A 111 5.20 -5.17 2.25
N LEU A 112 5.29 -4.96 3.57
CA LEU A 112 5.81 -3.75 4.19
C LEU A 112 7.19 -3.36 3.66
N LYS A 113 8.07 -4.35 3.40
CA LYS A 113 9.40 -4.10 2.80
C LYS A 113 9.29 -3.45 1.42
N SER A 114 8.48 -4.02 0.53
CA SER A 114 8.30 -3.53 -0.84
C SER A 114 7.67 -2.15 -0.86
N ILE A 115 6.68 -1.90 0.01
CA ILE A 115 6.06 -0.57 0.18
C ILE A 115 7.11 0.45 0.59
N ASN A 116 7.97 0.10 1.56
CA ASN A 116 9.00 0.99 2.06
C ASN A 116 10.01 1.34 0.96
N GLU A 117 10.51 0.34 0.23
CA GLU A 117 11.44 0.57 -0.87
C GLU A 117 10.81 1.42 -1.99
N LEU A 118 9.55 1.19 -2.32
CA LEU A 118 8.83 1.96 -3.33
C LEU A 118 8.74 3.44 -2.92
N ILE A 119 8.34 3.73 -1.68
CA ILE A 119 8.21 5.10 -1.19
C ILE A 119 9.58 5.79 -1.14
N TYR A 120 10.64 5.12 -0.70
CA TYR A 120 11.96 5.72 -0.63
C TYR A 120 12.63 5.92 -1.98
N LYS A 121 12.42 5.01 -2.94
CA LYS A 121 13.07 5.06 -4.27
C LYS A 121 12.26 5.83 -5.31
N HIS A 122 10.94 5.70 -5.27
CA HIS A 122 10.01 6.20 -6.31
C HIS A 122 8.87 7.05 -5.74
N GLY A 123 8.92 7.42 -4.45
CA GLY A 123 7.90 8.26 -3.83
C GLY A 123 8.03 9.73 -4.24
N TYR A 124 7.03 10.22 -4.98
CA TYR A 124 6.91 11.62 -5.35
C TYR A 124 5.72 12.27 -4.62
N GLY A 125 5.95 13.45 -4.03
CA GLY A 125 4.90 14.26 -3.42
C GLY A 125 4.38 15.31 -4.39
N LYS A 126 3.06 15.40 -4.54
CA LYS A 126 2.42 16.49 -5.31
C LYS A 126 2.21 17.71 -4.41
N ILE A 127 2.93 18.80 -4.67
CA ILE A 127 2.89 20.02 -3.86
C ILE A 127 2.40 21.18 -4.74
N ASN A 128 1.34 21.87 -4.32
CA ASN A 128 0.75 22.98 -5.09
C ASN A 128 0.38 22.62 -6.54
N LYS A 129 -0.17 21.40 -6.73
CA LYS A 129 -0.51 20.80 -8.04
C LYS A 129 0.69 20.58 -8.98
N LYS A 130 1.91 20.83 -8.53
CA LYS A 130 3.16 20.49 -9.21
C LYS A 130 3.74 19.21 -8.67
#